data_AF-A0A645DT26-F1
#
_entry.id   AF-A0A645DT26-F1
#
_cell.length_a   1.000
_cell.length_b   1.000
_cell.length_c   1.000
_cell.angle_alpha   90.00
_cell.angle_beta   90.00
_cell.angle_gamma   90.00
#
_symmetry.space_group_name_H-M   'P 1'
#
loop_
_entity.id
_entity.type
_entity.pdbx_description
1 polymer ?
#
loop_
_entity_poly.entity_id
_entity_poly.type
_entity_poly.pdbx_seq_one_letter_code
_entity_poly.pdbx_strand_id
1 'polypeptide(L)'
;MPLHDELWTSYKASVPEAIAEAFGVLKLVNKDFRTGVVAAGNFGRDADTIGAIVGAVLGAKYGAAQMPERWIEKTRYPSGTCLAFTKGMDTKEIGKTLSDLIK
;
A
#
# COMPACT_ATOMS: atom_id res chain seq x y z
N MET A 1 17.72 3.74 3.99
CA MET A 1 17.31 5.15 3.76
C MET A 1 17.22 5.79 5.13
N PRO A 2 17.80 6.99 5.35
CA PRO A 2 18.13 7.48 6.71
C PRO A 2 16.98 7.44 7.72
N LEU A 3 15.75 7.70 7.26
CA LEU A 3 14.55 7.65 8.08
C LEU A 3 14.28 6.28 8.73
N HIS A 4 14.64 5.19 8.05
CA HIS A 4 14.49 3.83 8.59
C HIS A 4 15.33 3.63 9.84
N ASP A 5 16.57 4.12 9.81
CA ASP A 5 17.52 3.93 10.90
C ASP A 5 17.14 4.80 12.11
N GLU A 6 16.55 5.97 11.86
CA GLU A 6 16.07 6.89 12.91
C GLU A 6 14.81 6.38 13.64
N LEU A 7 13.92 5.68 12.94
CA LEU A 7 12.64 5.22 13.48
C LEU A 7 12.66 3.76 13.96
N TRP A 8 13.80 3.09 13.82
CA TRP A 8 13.95 1.68 14.12
C TRP A 8 13.66 1.36 15.60
N THR A 9 12.76 0.40 15.84
CA THR A 9 12.47 -0.12 17.18
C THR A 9 12.95 -1.56 17.36
N SER A 10 13.43 -1.91 18.55
CA SER A 10 13.92 -3.26 18.84
C SER A 10 12.82 -4.30 19.02
N TYR A 11 11.55 -3.89 19.17
CA TYR A 11 10.41 -4.77 19.44
C TYR A 11 9.31 -4.65 18.39
N LYS A 12 9.29 -5.63 17.45
CA LYS A 12 8.29 -5.82 16.38
C LYS A 12 8.01 -4.57 15.55
N ALA A 13 7.25 -4.72 14.48
CA ALA A 13 6.70 -3.56 13.79
C ALA A 13 5.71 -2.85 14.70
N SER A 14 5.99 -1.60 15.06
CA SER A 14 5.11 -0.79 15.91
C SER A 14 4.36 0.25 15.07
N VAL A 15 3.13 0.58 15.47
CA VAL A 15 2.33 1.59 14.77
C VAL A 15 3.04 2.95 14.65
N PRO A 16 3.69 3.49 15.71
CA PRO A 16 4.42 4.76 15.61
C PRO A 16 5.57 4.73 14.57
N GLU A 17 6.16 3.57 14.33
CA GLU A 17 7.21 3.37 13.31
C GLU A 17 6.58 3.32 11.92
N ALA A 18 5.73 2.33 11.63
CA ALA A 18 5.20 2.11 10.28
C ALA A 18 4.41 3.31 9.72
N ILE A 19 3.65 4.02 10.58
CA ILE A 19 2.91 5.21 10.15
C ILE A 19 3.88 6.34 9.80
N ALA A 20 4.81 6.69 10.69
CA ALA A 20 5.76 7.77 10.45
C ALA A 20 6.62 7.49 9.20
N GLU A 21 7.05 6.23 9.03
CA GLU A 21 7.79 5.76 7.85
C GLU A 21 6.97 5.89 6.56
N ALA A 22 5.71 5.45 6.56
CA ALA A 22 4.81 5.60 5.41
C ALA A 22 4.60 7.07 5.03
N PHE A 23 4.37 7.95 6.00
CA PHE A 23 4.25 9.39 5.75
C PHE A 23 5.58 10.00 5.29
N GLY A 24 6.72 9.51 5.76
CA GLY A 24 8.03 9.86 5.25
C GLY A 24 8.21 9.50 3.78
N VAL A 25 7.84 8.28 3.38
CA VAL A 25 7.84 7.86 1.97
C VAL A 25 6.93 8.76 1.14
N LEU A 26 5.70 9.01 1.60
CA LEU A 26 4.77 9.92 0.92
C LEU A 26 5.33 11.34 0.82
N LYS A 27 6.08 11.82 1.82
CA LYS A 27 6.69 13.16 1.74
C LYS A 27 7.81 13.20 0.70
N LEU A 28 8.63 12.15 0.62
CA LEU A 28 9.86 12.12 -0.19
C LEU A 28 9.62 11.64 -1.63
N VAL A 29 8.73 10.67 -1.84
CA VAL A 29 8.54 9.95 -3.10
C VAL A 29 7.05 9.82 -3.42
N ASN A 30 6.46 10.91 -3.90
CA ASN A 30 5.03 10.94 -4.23
C ASN A 30 4.70 11.39 -5.64
N LYS A 31 5.66 11.52 -6.57
CA LYS A 31 5.39 12.06 -7.91
C LYS A 31 4.54 11.14 -8.79
N ASP A 32 4.59 9.84 -8.54
CA ASP A 32 3.79 8.84 -9.23
C ASP A 32 3.55 7.63 -8.32
N PHE A 33 2.51 6.84 -8.64
CA PHE A 33 2.14 5.66 -7.86
C PHE A 33 3.27 4.63 -7.79
N ARG A 34 3.88 4.31 -8.94
CA ARG A 34 4.83 3.21 -9.05
C ARG A 34 6.07 3.49 -8.22
N THR A 35 6.69 4.64 -8.40
CA THR A 35 7.94 4.99 -7.70
C THR A 35 7.73 5.07 -6.19
N GLY A 36 6.60 5.62 -5.73
CA GLY A 36 6.28 5.69 -4.31
C GLY A 36 6.07 4.32 -3.67
N VAL A 37 5.30 3.44 -4.32
CA VAL A 37 5.07 2.07 -3.81
C VAL A 37 6.34 1.22 -3.88
N VAL A 38 7.19 1.38 -4.90
CA VAL A 38 8.51 0.73 -4.94
C VAL A 38 9.38 1.22 -3.79
N ALA A 39 9.41 2.53 -3.49
CA ALA A 39 10.16 3.06 -2.36
C ALA A 39 9.65 2.49 -1.03
N ALA A 40 8.33 2.42 -0.85
CA ALA A 40 7.70 1.82 0.32
C ALA A 40 8.07 0.35 0.51
N GLY A 41 7.99 -0.46 -0.55
CA GLY A 41 8.34 -1.89 -0.49
C GLY A 41 9.82 -2.16 -0.24
N ASN A 42 10.70 -1.19 -0.54
CA ASN A 42 12.13 -1.25 -0.25
C ASN A 42 12.50 -0.56 1.07
N PHE A 43 11.52 -0.07 1.84
CA PHE A 43 11.77 0.59 3.13
C PHE A 43 12.38 -0.39 4.14
N GLY A 44 12.00 -1.66 4.08
CA GLY A 44 12.37 -2.69 5.06
C GLY A 44 11.38 -2.74 6.23
N ARG A 45 11.66 -3.58 7.24
CA ARG A 45 10.81 -3.79 8.43
C ARG A 45 9.40 -4.24 8.06
N ASP A 46 8.37 -3.44 8.34
CA ASP A 46 6.94 -3.74 8.04
C ASP A 46 6.56 -3.24 6.64
N ALA A 47 7.35 -3.66 5.65
CA ALA A 47 7.31 -3.10 4.31
C ALA A 47 5.96 -3.33 3.61
N ASP A 48 5.23 -4.39 3.94
CA ASP A 48 3.89 -4.67 3.44
C ASP A 48 2.86 -3.70 4.04
N THR A 49 2.91 -3.41 5.34
CA THR A 49 2.03 -2.40 5.96
C THR A 49 2.32 -1.00 5.42
N ILE A 50 3.61 -0.61 5.34
CA ILE A 50 4.04 0.67 4.78
C ILE A 50 3.60 0.76 3.31
N GLY A 51 3.83 -0.30 2.53
CA GLY A 51 3.42 -0.41 1.14
C GLY A 51 1.90 -0.31 0.95
N ALA A 52 1.12 -0.90 1.84
CA ALA A 52 -0.34 -0.81 1.82
C ALA A 52 -0.84 0.61 2.06
N ILE A 53 -0.29 1.32 3.06
CA ILE A 53 -0.65 2.72 3.35
C ILE A 53 -0.26 3.64 2.19
N VAL A 54 0.99 3.55 1.73
CA VAL A 54 1.50 4.36 0.61
C VAL A 54 0.70 4.09 -0.66
N GLY A 55 0.42 2.81 -0.95
CA GLY A 55 -0.40 2.38 -2.08
C GLY A 55 -1.82 2.92 -2.02
N ALA A 56 -2.47 2.89 -0.86
CA ALA A 56 -3.81 3.44 -0.69
C ALA A 56 -3.84 4.96 -0.95
N VAL A 57 -2.91 5.71 -0.36
CA VAL A 57 -2.86 7.18 -0.51
C VAL A 57 -2.51 7.59 -1.94
N LEU A 58 -1.48 6.98 -2.55
CA LEU A 58 -1.09 7.31 -3.92
C LEU A 58 -2.13 6.80 -4.94
N GLY A 59 -2.77 5.67 -4.66
CA GLY A 59 -3.87 5.13 -5.48
C GLY A 59 -5.08 6.05 -5.47
N ALA A 60 -5.45 6.60 -4.31
CA ALA A 60 -6.49 7.61 -4.21
C ALA A 60 -6.10 8.92 -4.92
N LYS A 61 -4.83 9.34 -4.81
CA LYS A 61 -4.32 10.58 -5.42
C LYS A 61 -4.29 10.53 -6.96
N TYR A 62 -3.87 9.41 -7.53
CA TYR A 62 -3.60 9.28 -8.97
C TYR A 62 -4.67 8.48 -9.73
N GLY A 63 -5.49 7.71 -9.03
CA GLY A 63 -6.48 6.82 -9.62
C GLY A 63 -5.87 5.53 -10.18
N ALA A 64 -6.72 4.51 -10.33
CA ALA A 64 -6.32 3.19 -10.81
C ALA A 64 -5.71 3.20 -12.22
N ALA A 65 -6.10 4.14 -13.08
CA ALA A 65 -5.57 4.28 -14.43
C ALA A 65 -4.08 4.65 -14.48
N GLN A 66 -3.51 5.18 -13.39
CA GLN A 66 -2.09 5.53 -13.28
C GLN A 66 -1.26 4.42 -12.58
N MET A 67 -1.91 3.33 -12.14
CA MET A 67 -1.23 2.18 -11.56
C MET A 67 -0.76 1.22 -12.66
N PRO A 68 0.36 0.50 -12.49
CA PRO A 68 0.74 -0.56 -13.42
C PRO A 68 -0.34 -1.65 -13.50
N GLU A 69 -0.92 -1.86 -14.69
CA GLU A 69 -2.02 -2.83 -14.90
C GLU A 69 -1.67 -4.23 -14.39
N ARG A 70 -0.44 -4.70 -14.68
CA ARG A 70 0.06 -5.99 -14.22
C ARG A 70 0.02 -6.15 -12.69
N TRP A 71 0.08 -5.06 -11.92
CA TRP A 71 0.02 -5.12 -10.46
C TRP A 71 -1.42 -5.27 -9.99
N ILE A 72 -2.36 -4.53 -10.58
CA ILE A 72 -3.79 -4.68 -10.31
C ILE A 72 -4.22 -6.11 -10.57
N GLU A 73 -3.91 -6.65 -11.76
CA GLU A 73 -4.36 -8.00 -12.13
C GLU A 73 -3.69 -9.09 -11.27
N LYS A 74 -2.42 -8.90 -10.87
CA LYS A 74 -1.74 -9.84 -9.96
C LYS A 74 -2.39 -9.92 -8.58
N THR A 75 -2.94 -8.83 -8.07
CA THR A 75 -3.56 -8.76 -6.74
C THR A 75 -5.09 -8.82 -6.77
N ARG A 76 -5.70 -9.00 -7.94
CA ARG A 76 -7.14 -8.85 -8.12
C ARG A 76 -7.96 -9.87 -7.33
N TYR A 77 -7.49 -11.12 -7.30
CA TYR A 77 -8.19 -12.24 -6.68
C TYR A 77 -7.41 -12.78 -5.48
N PRO A 78 -7.83 -12.49 -4.23
CA PRO A 78 -7.21 -13.04 -3.04
C PRO A 78 -7.27 -14.57 -3.02
N SER A 79 -6.21 -15.20 -2.52
CA SER A 79 -6.16 -16.67 -2.35
C SER A 79 -7.13 -17.20 -1.29
N GLY A 80 -7.57 -16.32 -0.36
CA GLY A 80 -8.38 -16.68 0.80
C GLY A 80 -7.60 -17.42 1.90
N THR A 81 -6.26 -17.33 1.92
CA THR A 81 -5.44 -18.03 2.92
C THR A 81 -5.69 -17.54 4.35
N CYS A 82 -5.72 -16.22 4.56
CA CYS A 82 -5.96 -15.63 5.88
C CYS A 82 -7.45 -15.48 6.18
N LEU A 83 -8.24 -15.06 5.18
CA LEU A 83 -9.68 -14.85 5.27
C LEU A 83 -10.38 -15.72 4.22
N ALA A 84 -10.83 -16.91 4.62
CA ALA A 84 -11.37 -17.91 3.69
C ALA A 84 -12.50 -17.39 2.79
N PHE A 85 -13.35 -16.51 3.32
CA PHE A 85 -14.47 -15.92 2.57
C PHE A 85 -14.04 -14.98 1.44
N THR A 86 -12.78 -14.53 1.43
CA THR A 86 -12.26 -13.61 0.39
C THR A 86 -11.81 -14.32 -0.88
N LYS A 87 -11.76 -15.66 -0.86
CA LYS A 87 -11.28 -16.46 -2.00
C LYS A 87 -12.11 -16.19 -3.24
N GLY A 88 -11.44 -15.75 -4.32
CA GLY A 88 -12.10 -15.49 -5.60
C GLY A 88 -12.92 -14.20 -5.67
N MET A 89 -12.94 -13.40 -4.60
CA MET A 89 -13.51 -12.05 -4.67
C MET A 89 -12.69 -11.16 -5.61
N ASP A 90 -13.37 -10.29 -6.36
CA ASP A 90 -12.72 -9.32 -7.23
C ASP A 90 -12.44 -8.01 -6.48
N THR A 91 -11.19 -7.81 -6.06
CA THR A 91 -10.78 -6.64 -5.29
C THR A 91 -10.95 -5.33 -6.08
N LYS A 92 -10.81 -5.38 -7.41
CA LYS A 92 -11.00 -4.22 -8.29
C LYS A 92 -12.48 -3.82 -8.33
N GLU A 93 -13.37 -4.80 -8.46
CA GLU A 93 -14.82 -4.55 -8.45
C GLU A 93 -15.32 -4.07 -7.09
N ILE A 94 -14.78 -4.62 -6.00
CA ILE A 94 -15.05 -4.11 -4.65
C ILE A 94 -14.65 -2.64 -4.53
N GLY A 95 -13.43 -2.28 -4.98
CA GLY A 95 -12.97 -0.89 -4.96
C GLY A 95 -13.87 0.05 -5.75
N LYS A 96 -14.34 -0.38 -6.92
CA LYS A 96 -15.31 0.38 -7.73
C LYS A 96 -16.66 0.53 -7.02
N THR A 97 -17.20 -0.55 -6.49
CA THR A 97 -18.48 -0.54 -5.76
C THR A 97 -18.41 0.38 -4.54
N LEU A 98 -17.28 0.38 -3.82
CA LEU A 98 -17.05 1.30 -2.70
C LEU A 98 -17.00 2.76 -3.18
N SER A 99 -16.36 3.04 -4.31
CA SER A 99 -16.32 4.40 -4.86
C SER A 99 -17.70 4.90 -5.28
N ASP A 100 -18.57 4.02 -5.78
CA ASP A 100 -19.95 4.38 -6.18
C ASP A 100 -20.84 4.77 -4.98
N LEU A 101 -20.44 4.42 -3.74
CA LEU A 101 -21.14 4.82 -2.51
C LEU A 101 -20.78 6.24 -2.05
N ILE A 102 -19.64 6.78 -2.50
CA ILE A 102 -19.17 8.12 -2.16
C ILE A 102 -19.78 9.08 -3.18
N LYS A 103 -21.00 9.55 -2.91
CA LYS A 103 -21.66 10.61 -3.69
C LYS A 103 -21.07 11.97 -3.42
#